data_AF-A0A0H3ECL6-F1
#
_entry.id   AF-A0A0H3ECL6-F1
#
_cell.length_a   1.000
_cell.length_b   1.000
_cell.length_c   1.000
_cell.angle_alpha   90.00
_cell.angle_beta   90.00
_cell.angle_gamma   90.00
#
_symmetry.space_group_name_H-M   'P 1'
#
loop_
_entity.id
_entity.type
_entity.pdbx_description
1 polymer ?
#
loop_
_entity_poly.entity_id
_entity_poly.type
_entity_poly.pdbx_seq_one_letter_code
_entity_poly.pdbx_strand_id
1 'polypeptide(L)'
;MSAAAFRALARPLIHALEHTDLGSNILLIPTRELVSPESLIARTSINRMAGFTTMPPRDIASFLPQDGFEPPEGPFYLVVEPHTGTCYINREPDVARKLIDSDERTPLTLEEGLAIATQHPDWLEIKNGFNLLGSRSADGRVPSIWMSQNAPRLGAVWPNSRHTWLGNAYCMARRGVSLFH
;
A
#
# COMPACT_ATOMS: atom_id res chain seq x y z
N MET A 1 1.43 -23.44 -7.11
CA MET A 1 1.94 -22.79 -8.34
C MET A 1 3.47 -22.77 -8.30
N SER A 2 4.17 -23.02 -9.41
CA SER A 2 5.64 -22.92 -9.46
C SER A 2 6.09 -21.46 -9.52
N ALA A 3 7.36 -21.17 -9.18
CA ALA A 3 7.91 -19.81 -9.29
C ALA A 3 7.86 -19.27 -10.73
N ALA A 4 8.09 -20.13 -11.73
CA ALA A 4 8.01 -19.76 -13.14
C ALA A 4 6.57 -19.39 -13.55
N ALA A 5 5.58 -20.17 -13.11
CA ALA A 5 4.17 -19.88 -13.36
C ALA A 5 3.73 -18.57 -12.68
N PHE A 6 4.19 -18.30 -11.45
CA PHE A 6 3.93 -17.03 -10.77
C PHE A 6 4.51 -15.84 -11.53
N ARG A 7 5.77 -15.91 -11.96
CA ARG A 7 6.39 -14.84 -12.77
C ARG A 7 5.70 -14.65 -14.12
N ALA A 8 5.16 -15.71 -14.72
CA ALA A 8 4.44 -15.62 -15.98
C ALA A 8 3.16 -14.78 -15.88
N LEU A 9 2.55 -14.67 -14.69
CA LEU A 9 1.40 -13.81 -14.44
C LEU A 9 1.70 -12.31 -14.64
N ALA A 10 2.96 -11.89 -14.51
CA ALA A 10 3.37 -10.50 -14.75
C ALA A 10 3.59 -10.16 -16.23
N ARG A 11 3.57 -11.14 -17.14
CA ARG A 11 3.84 -10.90 -18.58
C ARG A 11 2.91 -9.86 -19.22
N PRO A 12 1.58 -9.88 -18.98
CA PRO A 12 0.69 -8.87 -19.56
C PRO A 12 1.07 -7.45 -19.12
N LEU A 13 1.42 -7.26 -17.84
CA LEU A 13 1.85 -5.99 -17.29
C LEU A 13 3.16 -5.52 -17.94
N ILE A 14 4.15 -6.41 -18.05
CA ILE A 14 5.44 -6.11 -18.68
C ILE A 14 5.24 -5.66 -20.12
N HIS A 15 4.41 -6.37 -20.88
CA HIS A 15 4.13 -6.03 -22.28
C HIS A 15 3.39 -4.69 -22.41
N ALA A 16 2.38 -4.45 -21.56
CA ALA A 16 1.62 -3.20 -21.58
C ALA A 16 2.49 -1.96 -21.27
N LEU A 17 3.56 -2.14 -20.50
CA LEU A 17 4.41 -1.03 -20.03
C LEU A 17 5.79 -1.00 -20.70
N GLU A 18 6.04 -1.83 -21.73
CA GLU A 18 7.34 -1.98 -22.39
C GLU A 18 7.90 -0.67 -22.96
N HIS A 19 7.02 0.26 -23.34
CA HIS A 19 7.37 1.56 -23.91
C HIS A 19 7.00 2.74 -23.01
N THR A 20 6.68 2.49 -21.73
CA THR A 20 6.36 3.54 -20.76
C THR A 20 7.63 3.90 -20.00
N ASP A 21 7.98 5.18 -19.95
CA ASP A 21 8.97 5.66 -19.00
C ASP A 21 8.34 5.72 -17.60
N LEU A 22 8.77 4.80 -16.74
CA LEU A 22 8.26 4.64 -15.38
C LEU A 22 9.18 5.28 -14.33
N GLY A 23 10.37 5.74 -14.74
CA GLY A 23 11.45 6.07 -13.80
C GLY A 23 11.99 4.85 -13.05
N SER A 24 12.75 5.10 -11.99
CA SER A 24 13.43 4.05 -11.19
C SER A 24 12.72 3.73 -9.88
N ASN A 25 11.87 4.63 -9.37
CA ASN A 25 11.18 4.46 -8.10
C ASN A 25 9.77 3.91 -8.34
N ILE A 26 9.69 2.61 -8.61
CA ILE A 26 8.44 1.88 -8.84
C ILE A 26 8.29 0.72 -7.87
N LEU A 27 7.04 0.34 -7.62
CA LEU A 27 6.69 -0.75 -6.72
C LEU A 27 5.70 -1.68 -7.41
N LEU A 28 6.02 -2.98 -7.44
CA LEU A 28 5.14 -4.00 -7.99
C LEU A 28 4.10 -4.39 -6.94
N ILE A 29 2.82 -4.27 -7.26
CA ILE A 29 1.73 -4.56 -6.33
C ILE A 29 1.05 -5.87 -6.77
N PRO A 30 1.11 -6.95 -5.98
CA PRO A 30 0.23 -8.10 -6.18
C PRO A 30 -1.18 -7.70 -5.77
N THR A 31 -2.17 -7.99 -6.61
CA THR A 31 -3.56 -7.73 -6.22
C THR A 31 -4.05 -8.72 -5.17
N ARG A 32 -5.12 -8.35 -4.48
CA ARG A 32 -5.73 -9.15 -3.41
C ARG A 32 -6.20 -10.52 -3.87
N GLU A 33 -6.56 -10.67 -5.14
CA GLU A 33 -6.94 -11.96 -5.74
C GLU A 33 -5.76 -12.94 -5.77
N LEU A 34 -4.52 -12.42 -5.83
CA LEU A 34 -3.30 -13.22 -5.85
C LEU A 34 -2.78 -13.51 -4.45
N VAL A 35 -2.76 -12.50 -3.57
CA VAL A 35 -2.31 -12.63 -2.17
C VAL A 35 -3.19 -11.77 -1.26
N SER A 36 -3.84 -12.39 -0.27
CA SER A 36 -4.65 -11.63 0.68
C SER A 36 -3.78 -10.71 1.55
N PRO A 37 -4.28 -9.53 1.97
CA PRO A 37 -3.53 -8.63 2.85
C PRO A 37 -3.03 -9.29 4.15
N GLU A 38 -3.85 -10.17 4.74
CA GLU A 38 -3.47 -10.98 5.91
C GLU A 38 -2.27 -11.89 5.62
N SER A 39 -2.28 -12.57 4.47
CA SER A 39 -1.17 -13.43 4.06
C SER A 39 0.09 -12.62 3.77
N LEU A 40 -0.06 -11.42 3.21
CA LEU A 40 1.07 -10.56 2.82
C LEU A 40 1.78 -9.99 4.06
N ILE A 41 1.05 -9.50 5.06
CA ILE A 41 1.68 -9.03 6.31
C ILE A 41 2.40 -10.16 7.05
N ALA A 42 1.81 -11.36 7.11
CA ALA A 42 2.42 -12.51 7.78
C ALA A 42 3.69 -13.02 7.08
N ARG A 43 3.84 -12.75 5.78
CA ARG A 43 5.03 -13.09 4.97
C ARG A 43 6.05 -11.96 4.89
N THR A 44 5.68 -10.75 5.30
CA THR A 44 6.59 -9.62 5.42
C THR A 44 7.48 -9.85 6.63
N SER A 45 8.79 -9.62 6.51
CA SER A 45 9.69 -9.71 7.67
C SER A 45 10.75 -8.63 7.62
N ILE A 46 11.06 -8.06 8.78
CA ILE A 46 12.12 -7.08 8.98
C ILE A 46 13.06 -7.67 10.02
N ASN A 47 14.37 -7.74 9.73
CA ASN A 47 15.36 -8.30 10.65
C ASN A 47 14.99 -9.70 11.20
N ARG A 48 14.43 -10.57 10.34
CA ARG A 48 13.90 -11.92 10.65
C ARG A 48 12.67 -11.95 11.56
N MET A 49 12.12 -10.80 11.91
CA MET A 49 10.87 -10.69 12.66
C MET A 49 9.69 -10.62 11.68
N ALA A 50 8.82 -11.61 11.73
CA ALA A 50 7.63 -11.67 10.88
C ALA A 50 6.63 -10.58 11.26
N GLY A 51 5.99 -10.01 10.25
CA GLY A 51 4.93 -9.04 10.43
C GLY A 51 3.70 -9.63 11.08
N PHE A 52 2.95 -8.79 11.78
CA PHE A 52 1.77 -9.24 12.52
C PHE A 52 0.66 -8.20 12.53
N THR A 53 -0.50 -8.63 12.99
CA THR A 53 -1.67 -7.79 13.24
C THR A 53 -2.43 -8.35 14.43
N THR A 54 -3.10 -7.47 15.17
CA THR A 54 -4.04 -7.86 16.22
C THR A 54 -5.49 -7.76 15.75
N MET A 55 -5.71 -7.31 14.51
CA MET A 55 -7.04 -7.22 13.91
C MET A 55 -7.49 -8.61 13.45
N PRO A 56 -8.76 -8.99 13.63
CA PRO A 56 -9.27 -10.24 13.10
C PRO A 56 -9.29 -10.20 11.55
N PRO A 57 -9.23 -11.37 10.87
CA PRO A 57 -9.17 -11.44 9.40
C PRO A 57 -10.30 -10.67 8.70
N ARG A 58 -11.51 -10.67 9.28
CA ARG A 58 -12.67 -9.92 8.76
C ARG A 58 -12.45 -8.42 8.75
N ASP A 59 -11.75 -7.87 9.75
CA ASP A 59 -11.49 -6.44 9.86
C ASP A 59 -10.47 -6.05 8.80
N ILE A 60 -9.44 -6.88 8.60
CA ILE A 60 -8.45 -6.69 7.54
C ILE A 60 -9.12 -6.71 6.17
N ALA A 61 -9.98 -7.72 5.92
CA ALA A 61 -10.71 -7.85 4.66
C ALA A 61 -11.71 -6.71 4.42
N SER A 62 -12.15 -6.02 5.47
CA SER A 62 -13.07 -4.88 5.35
C SER A 62 -12.42 -3.61 4.81
N PHE A 63 -11.10 -3.50 4.84
CA PHE A 63 -10.40 -2.37 4.23
C PHE A 63 -10.43 -2.50 2.71
N LEU A 64 -11.35 -1.78 2.09
CA LEU A 64 -11.51 -1.74 0.65
C LEU A 64 -10.95 -0.41 0.12
N PRO A 65 -10.42 -0.38 -1.12
CA PRO A 65 -10.17 0.87 -1.81
C PRO A 65 -11.42 1.77 -1.78
N GLN A 66 -11.24 3.06 -1.54
CA GLN A 66 -12.32 4.04 -1.71
C GLN A 66 -12.48 4.37 -3.20
N ASP A 67 -13.66 4.87 -3.57
CA ASP A 67 -14.00 5.27 -4.94
C ASP A 67 -12.89 6.14 -5.57
N GLY A 68 -12.41 5.72 -6.74
CA GLY A 68 -11.33 6.39 -7.47
C GLY A 68 -9.91 5.93 -7.11
N PHE A 69 -9.75 5.00 -6.17
CA PHE A 69 -8.45 4.38 -5.83
C PHE A 69 -8.43 2.87 -6.07
N GLU A 70 -9.36 2.37 -6.89
CA GLU A 70 -9.36 1.00 -7.35
C GLU A 70 -8.03 0.68 -8.05
N PRO A 71 -7.47 -0.52 -7.80
CA PRO A 71 -6.28 -0.94 -8.51
C PRO A 71 -6.59 -1.14 -10.00
N PRO A 72 -5.63 -0.89 -10.90
CA PRO A 72 -5.71 -1.37 -12.27
C PRO A 72 -5.98 -2.87 -12.33
N GLU A 73 -6.65 -3.31 -13.39
CA GLU A 73 -6.98 -4.73 -13.58
C GLU A 73 -5.74 -5.62 -13.80
N GLY A 74 -5.92 -6.90 -13.48
CA GLY A 74 -4.91 -7.94 -13.64
C GLY A 74 -4.31 -8.41 -12.31
N PRO A 75 -3.41 -9.41 -12.34
CA PRO A 75 -2.80 -9.98 -11.13
C PRO A 75 -1.76 -9.06 -10.48
N PHE A 76 -1.24 -8.09 -11.24
CA PHE A 76 -0.26 -7.11 -10.80
C PHE A 76 -0.50 -5.76 -11.47
N TYR A 77 -0.10 -4.71 -10.77
CA TYR A 77 0.08 -3.37 -11.31
C TYR A 77 1.31 -2.72 -10.67
N LEU A 78 1.73 -1.56 -11.18
CA LEU A 78 2.80 -0.76 -10.63
C LEU A 78 2.26 0.48 -9.95
N VAL A 79 2.89 0.84 -8.84
CA VAL A 79 2.82 2.17 -8.23
C VAL A 79 4.07 2.93 -8.59
N VAL A 80 3.90 4.17 -9.06
CA VAL A 80 4.98 5.07 -9.45
C VAL A 80 5.22 6.09 -8.35
N GLU A 81 6.49 6.20 -7.95
CA GLU A 81 6.99 7.09 -6.90
C GLU A 81 6.19 6.99 -5.58
N PRO A 82 6.23 5.82 -4.91
CA PRO A 82 5.57 5.68 -3.61
C PRO A 82 6.28 6.49 -2.52
N HIS A 83 5.50 7.12 -1.65
CA HIS A 83 5.96 7.85 -0.49
C HIS A 83 5.24 7.38 0.78
N THR A 84 5.98 7.24 1.88
CA THR A 84 5.44 6.98 3.22
C THR A 84 4.73 8.19 3.83
N GLY A 85 4.61 9.30 3.09
CA GLY A 85 3.87 10.49 3.54
C GLY A 85 4.59 11.34 4.59
N THR A 86 5.92 11.38 4.60
CA THR A 86 6.72 12.22 5.53
C THR A 86 6.34 13.70 5.51
N CYS A 87 5.92 14.23 4.36
CA CYS A 87 5.43 15.60 4.23
C CYS A 87 4.01 15.83 4.81
N TYR A 88 3.28 14.75 5.10
CA TYR A 88 1.93 14.78 5.67
C TYR A 88 1.87 14.19 7.08
N ILE A 89 2.99 14.15 7.80
CA ILE A 89 2.99 13.73 9.22
C ILE A 89 2.22 14.71 10.08
N ASN A 90 1.86 14.29 11.30
CA ASN A 90 1.27 15.17 12.29
C ASN A 90 -0.06 15.79 11.83
N ARG A 91 -0.80 15.06 11.01
CA ARG A 91 -2.13 15.38 10.49
C ARG A 91 -3.08 14.23 10.77
N GLU A 92 -4.34 14.57 10.99
CA GLU A 92 -5.45 13.61 10.97
C GLU A 92 -5.62 13.06 9.55
N PRO A 93 -5.94 11.76 9.37
CA PRO A 93 -6.14 11.18 8.04
C PRO A 93 -7.09 11.97 7.13
N ASP A 94 -8.25 12.43 7.63
CA ASP A 94 -9.20 13.18 6.79
C ASP A 94 -8.69 14.58 6.39
N VAL A 95 -7.83 15.19 7.20
CA VAL A 95 -7.15 16.45 6.84
C VAL A 95 -6.05 16.18 5.81
N ALA A 96 -5.24 15.15 6.02
CA ALA A 96 -4.18 14.77 5.10
C ALA A 96 -4.73 14.36 3.74
N ARG A 97 -5.90 13.68 3.70
CA ARG A 97 -6.60 13.34 2.46
C ARG A 97 -6.79 14.56 1.56
N LYS A 98 -7.37 15.63 2.12
CA LYS A 98 -7.63 16.89 1.39
C LYS A 98 -6.37 17.55 0.88
N LEU A 99 -5.27 17.47 1.64
CA LEU A 99 -3.98 18.01 1.22
C LEU A 99 -3.37 17.18 0.08
N ILE A 100 -3.42 15.85 0.18
CA ILE A 100 -2.96 14.96 -0.87
C ILE A 100 -3.75 15.22 -2.17
N ASP A 101 -5.07 15.40 -2.08
CA ASP A 101 -5.91 15.75 -3.22
C ASP A 101 -5.53 17.11 -3.83
N SER A 102 -5.33 18.11 -2.97
CA SER A 102 -4.92 19.46 -3.40
C SER A 102 -3.54 19.49 -4.05
N ASP A 103 -2.66 18.55 -3.70
CA ASP A 103 -1.33 18.42 -4.25
C ASP A 103 -1.31 17.49 -5.49
N GLU A 104 -2.48 17.11 -6.01
CA GLU A 104 -2.67 16.23 -7.18
C GLU A 104 -1.96 14.88 -7.03
N ARG A 105 -1.90 14.37 -5.80
CA ARG A 105 -1.28 13.09 -5.44
C ARG A 105 -2.35 12.06 -5.12
N THR A 106 -1.97 10.79 -5.22
CA THR A 106 -2.91 9.67 -5.03
C THR A 106 -2.60 8.90 -3.75
N PRO A 107 -3.51 8.80 -2.76
CA PRO A 107 -3.26 8.02 -1.57
C PRO A 107 -3.08 6.53 -1.82
N LEU A 108 -2.22 5.91 -1.02
CA LEU A 108 -1.97 4.48 -1.11
C LEU A 108 -3.07 3.64 -0.45
N THR A 109 -3.38 2.50 -1.05
CA THR A 109 -4.27 1.46 -0.52
C THR A 109 -3.54 0.50 0.42
N LEU A 110 -4.30 -0.37 1.10
CA LEU A 110 -3.76 -1.40 1.99
C LEU A 110 -2.71 -2.29 1.30
N GLU A 111 -3.03 -2.82 0.13
CA GLU A 111 -2.16 -3.70 -0.66
C GLU A 111 -0.85 -3.00 -1.03
N GLU A 112 -0.91 -1.70 -1.36
CA GLU A 112 0.27 -0.92 -1.73
C GLU A 112 1.18 -0.64 -0.55
N GLY A 113 0.61 -0.31 0.60
CA GLY A 113 1.38 -0.16 1.84
C GLY A 113 2.08 -1.45 2.26
N LEU A 114 1.40 -2.59 2.13
CA LEU A 114 1.99 -3.90 2.42
C LEU A 114 3.10 -4.25 1.43
N ALA A 115 2.93 -3.90 0.15
CA ALA A 115 3.98 -4.04 -0.86
C ALA A 115 5.22 -3.19 -0.51
N ILE A 116 5.04 -1.95 0.00
CA ILE A 116 6.16 -1.13 0.51
C ILE A 116 6.89 -1.89 1.63
N ALA A 117 6.17 -2.37 2.64
CA ALA A 117 6.78 -3.06 3.78
C ALA A 117 7.53 -4.35 3.37
N THR A 118 7.08 -5.01 2.29
CA THR A 118 7.72 -6.22 1.76
C THR A 118 8.96 -5.92 0.92
N GLN A 119 8.89 -4.92 0.03
CA GLN A 119 9.96 -4.64 -0.95
C GLN A 119 10.97 -3.60 -0.48
N HIS A 120 10.56 -2.71 0.43
CA HIS A 120 11.38 -1.70 1.08
C HIS A 120 11.26 -1.80 2.61
N PRO A 121 11.68 -2.94 3.20
CA PRO A 121 11.52 -3.20 4.63
C PRO A 121 12.22 -2.16 5.51
N ASP A 122 13.31 -1.57 5.03
CA ASP A 122 14.08 -0.51 5.70
C ASP A 122 13.28 0.79 5.87
N TRP A 123 12.29 1.07 5.02
CA TRP A 123 11.55 2.34 5.07
C TRP A 123 10.76 2.54 6.36
N LEU A 124 10.27 1.46 6.97
CA LEU A 124 9.60 1.53 8.27
C LEU A 124 10.56 1.88 9.41
N GLU A 125 11.85 1.60 9.27
CA GLU A 125 12.89 1.93 10.25
C GLU A 125 13.49 3.32 10.01
N ILE A 126 13.80 3.66 8.75
CA ILE A 126 14.55 4.89 8.41
C ILE A 126 13.65 6.09 8.08
N LYS A 127 12.39 5.86 7.72
CA LYS A 127 11.42 6.93 7.42
C LYS A 127 10.42 7.04 8.57
N ASN A 128 9.30 6.35 8.46
CA ASN A 128 8.17 6.45 9.38
C ASN A 128 7.18 5.31 9.15
N GLY A 129 6.34 5.03 10.15
CA GLY A 129 5.08 4.30 9.90
C GLY A 129 4.08 5.19 9.15
N PHE A 130 3.09 4.61 8.48
CA PHE A 130 2.21 5.38 7.60
C PHE A 130 0.78 4.85 7.55
N ASN A 131 -0.16 5.78 7.35
CA ASN A 131 -1.58 5.53 7.07
C ASN A 131 -1.81 5.37 5.57
N LEU A 132 -2.79 4.54 5.20
CA LEU A 132 -3.12 4.16 3.83
C LEU A 132 -4.52 4.65 3.47
N LEU A 133 -4.60 5.93 3.13
CA LEU A 133 -5.86 6.69 2.97
C LEU A 133 -6.61 6.33 1.69
N GLY A 134 -6.01 5.56 0.79
CA GLY A 134 -6.67 4.98 -0.37
C GLY A 134 -7.65 3.87 0.03
N SER A 135 -7.57 3.33 1.24
CA SER A 135 -8.48 2.31 1.76
C SER A 135 -9.24 2.77 3.00
N ARG A 136 -10.44 2.21 3.20
CA ARG A 136 -11.28 2.45 4.38
C ARG A 136 -12.02 1.18 4.76
N SER A 137 -12.20 0.94 6.07
CA SER A 137 -13.11 -0.10 6.55
C SER A 137 -14.56 0.40 6.56
N ALA A 138 -15.51 -0.53 6.67
CA ALA A 138 -16.94 -0.21 6.76
C ALA A 138 -17.31 0.65 7.99
N ASP A 139 -16.54 0.54 9.07
CA ASP A 139 -16.69 1.37 10.28
C ASP A 139 -15.92 2.70 10.21
N GLY A 140 -15.28 2.99 9.07
CA GLY A 140 -14.62 4.27 8.80
C GLY A 140 -13.17 4.35 9.26
N ARG A 141 -12.54 3.29 9.77
CA ARG A 141 -11.11 3.31 10.11
C ARG A 141 -10.23 3.33 8.85
N VAL A 142 -8.99 3.79 9.02
CA VAL A 142 -7.94 3.81 8.00
C VAL A 142 -6.88 2.77 8.37
N PRO A 143 -6.44 1.91 7.44
CA PRO A 143 -5.37 0.97 7.73
C PRO A 143 -4.02 1.69 7.81
N SER A 144 -3.14 1.20 8.69
CA SER A 144 -1.81 1.79 8.89
C SER A 144 -0.77 0.69 9.15
N ILE A 145 0.48 0.96 8.75
CA ILE A 145 1.61 0.05 8.96
C ILE A 145 2.72 0.79 9.71
N TRP A 146 3.26 0.16 10.76
CA TRP A 146 4.34 0.75 11.55
C TRP A 146 5.22 -0.31 12.22
N MET A 147 6.40 0.09 12.72
CA MET A 147 7.23 -0.78 13.55
C MET A 147 6.66 -0.94 14.95
N SER A 148 6.50 -2.18 15.40
CA SER A 148 6.09 -2.53 16.76
C SER A 148 6.80 -3.82 17.18
N GLN A 149 7.39 -3.85 18.37
CA GLN A 149 8.12 -5.03 18.86
C GLN A 149 9.18 -5.55 17.86
N ASN A 150 9.89 -4.63 17.21
CA ASN A 150 10.89 -4.91 16.15
C ASN A 150 10.33 -5.65 14.92
N ALA A 151 9.01 -5.61 14.70
CA ALA A 151 8.34 -6.22 13.55
C ALA A 151 7.39 -5.24 12.86
N PRO A 152 7.11 -5.40 11.56
CA PRO A 152 6.08 -4.62 10.89
C PRO A 152 4.70 -5.02 11.42
N ARG A 153 3.94 -4.05 11.90
CA ARG A 153 2.59 -4.24 12.39
C ARG A 153 1.59 -3.59 11.43
N LEU A 154 0.61 -4.37 11.01
CA LEU A 154 -0.61 -3.85 10.40
C LEU A 154 -1.63 -3.56 11.51
N GLY A 155 -2.20 -2.37 11.48
CA GLY A 155 -3.28 -1.96 12.36
C GLY A 155 -4.17 -0.92 11.69
N ALA A 156 -4.91 -0.16 12.50
CA ALA A 156 -5.83 0.84 12.00
C ALA A 156 -5.96 2.03 12.95
N VAL A 157 -6.27 3.19 12.39
CA VAL A 157 -6.49 4.45 13.11
C VAL A 157 -7.85 5.04 12.76
N TRP A 158 -8.41 5.88 13.62
CA TRP A 158 -9.61 6.64 13.29
C TRP A 158 -9.28 7.83 12.37
N PRO A 159 -10.22 8.27 11.53
CA PRO A 159 -9.99 9.36 10.57
C PRO A 159 -9.59 10.71 11.16
N ASN A 160 -9.95 10.94 12.43
CA ASN A 160 -9.66 12.13 13.22
C ASN A 160 -8.50 11.91 14.22
N SER A 161 -7.83 10.75 14.18
CA SER A 161 -6.70 10.45 15.07
C SER A 161 -5.42 11.02 14.51
N ARG A 162 -4.88 12.03 15.20
CA ARG A 162 -3.59 12.64 14.86
C ARG A 162 -2.45 11.90 15.52
N HIS A 163 -1.48 11.48 14.72
CA HIS A 163 -0.22 10.92 15.19
C HIS A 163 0.95 11.75 14.63
N THR A 164 1.88 12.16 15.49
CA THR A 164 3.03 12.99 15.12
C THR A 164 4.04 12.26 14.24
N TRP A 165 4.07 10.93 14.32
CA TRP A 165 5.06 10.05 13.70
C TRP A 165 4.52 9.21 12.54
N LEU A 166 3.19 9.16 12.33
CA LEU A 166 2.60 8.51 11.16
C LEU A 166 2.50 9.49 10.01
N GLY A 167 3.05 9.12 8.86
CA GLY A 167 2.81 9.81 7.60
C GLY A 167 1.50 9.37 6.98
N ASN A 168 1.02 10.12 5.98
CA ASN A 168 -0.15 9.74 5.20
C ASN A 168 0.32 9.45 3.77
N ALA A 169 0.38 8.15 3.43
CA ALA A 169 1.13 7.67 2.27
C ALA A 169 0.39 7.94 0.95
N TYR A 170 1.18 8.20 -0.09
CA TYR A 170 0.70 8.53 -1.43
C TYR A 170 1.66 8.02 -2.52
N CYS A 171 1.23 8.10 -3.76
CA CYS A 171 2.02 7.92 -4.96
C CYS A 171 1.64 8.95 -6.03
N MET A 172 2.43 8.98 -7.10
CA MET A 172 2.20 9.87 -8.25
C MET A 172 1.29 9.22 -9.30
N ALA A 173 1.33 7.89 -9.45
CA ALA A 173 0.44 7.18 -10.36
C ALA A 173 0.33 5.68 -10.06
N ARG A 174 -0.73 5.08 -10.59
CA ARG A 174 -0.85 3.62 -10.80
C ARG A 174 -0.71 3.33 -12.30
N ARG A 175 -0.03 2.24 -12.65
CA ARG A 175 0.14 1.76 -14.03
C ARG A 175 -0.17 0.28 -14.09
N GLY A 176 -1.07 -0.13 -14.96
CA GLY A 176 -1.48 -1.52 -15.11
C GLY A 176 -1.70 -1.87 -16.57
N VAL A 177 -2.33 -3.01 -16.79
CA VAL A 177 -2.86 -3.35 -18.11
C VAL A 177 -4.09 -2.48 -18.34
N SER A 178 -4.03 -1.53 -19.27
CA SER A 178 -5.23 -0.80 -19.69
C SER A 178 -6.07 -1.72 -20.58
N LEU A 179 -7.33 -1.95 -20.24
CA LEU A 179 -8.28 -2.60 -21.15
C LEU A 179 -8.84 -1.64 -22.22
N PHE A 180 -8.61 -0.34 -22.06
CA PHE A 180 -9.01 0.67 -23.02
C PHE A 180 -7.77 1.15 -23.77
N HIS A 181 -7.70 0.76 -25.04
CA HIS A 181 -6.82 1.32 -26.06
C HIS A 181 -7.61 2.37 -26.87
#